data_AF-A0A401QGJ7-F1
#
_entry.id   AF-A0A401QGJ7-F1
#
_cell.length_a   1.000
_cell.length_b   1.000
_cell.length_c   1.000
_cell.angle_alpha   90.00
_cell.angle_beta   90.00
_cell.angle_gamma   90.00
#
_symmetry.space_group_name_H-M   'P 1'
#
loop_
_entity.id
_entity.type
_entity.pdbx_description
1 polymer ?
#
loop_
_entity_poly.entity_id
_entity_poly.type
_entity_poly.pdbx_seq_one_letter_code
_entity_poly.pdbx_strand_id
1 'polypeptide(L)'
;NLFIRAVKAYNGENYPTSITDMELAIPEYLKTYDECIAACEGSREVKEFKDFYPSIAEHYAEVLQCKVKCESELTPVIGGFFVEKFVATMYHYLQFAYYKRE
;
A
#
# COMPACT_ATOMS: atom_id res chain seq x y z
N ASN A 1 13.69 0.84 4.20
CA ASN A 1 12.63 0.84 3.17
C ASN A 1 13.18 0.16 1.92
N LEU A 2 12.70 -1.06 1.64
CA LEU A 2 13.18 -1.90 0.53
C LEU A 2 12.98 -1.21 -0.83
N PHE A 3 11.85 -0.54 -1.02
CA PHE A 3 11.56 0.19 -2.25
C PHE A 3 12.63 1.23 -2.60
N ILE A 4 13.04 2.06 -1.63
CA ILE A 4 14.07 3.09 -1.85
C ILE A 4 15.42 2.44 -2.21
N ARG A 5 15.76 1.31 -1.57
CA ARG A 5 16.99 0.57 -1.88
C ARG A 5 16.93 -0.01 -3.28
N ALA A 6 15.79 -0.59 -3.66
CA ALA A 6 15.55 -1.13 -4.99
C ALA A 6 15.67 -0.06 -6.09
N VAL A 7 15.03 1.11 -5.91
CA VAL A 7 15.12 2.23 -6.87
C VAL A 7 16.56 2.73 -7.01
N LYS A 8 17.30 2.84 -5.90
CA LYS A 8 18.73 3.20 -5.94
C LYS A 8 19.56 2.15 -6.69
N ALA A 9 19.30 0.86 -6.45
CA ALA A 9 19.98 -0.23 -7.16
C ALA A 9 19.66 -0.21 -8.66
N TYR A 10 18.40 0.03 -9.03
CA TYR A 10 17.96 0.19 -10.43
C TYR A 10 18.69 1.34 -11.12
N ASN A 11 18.73 2.51 -10.48
CA ASN A 11 19.42 3.70 -11.03
C ASN A 11 20.94 3.52 -11.09
N GLY A 12 21.51 2.63 -10.27
CA GLY A 12 22.92 2.23 -10.30
C GLY A 12 23.20 1.02 -11.19
N GLU A 13 22.25 0.62 -12.04
CA GLU A 13 22.33 -0.54 -12.95
C GLU A 13 22.58 -1.90 -12.26
N ASN A 14 22.40 -1.97 -10.95
CA ASN A 14 22.44 -3.22 -10.20
C ASN A 14 21.04 -3.87 -10.22
N TYR A 15 20.67 -4.40 -11.38
CA TYR A 15 19.39 -5.05 -11.61
C TYR A 15 19.13 -6.26 -10.70
N PRO A 16 20.11 -7.15 -10.39
CA PRO A 16 19.88 -8.26 -9.46
C PRO A 16 19.41 -7.79 -8.07
N THR A 17 20.06 -6.78 -7.50
CA THR A 17 19.63 -6.23 -6.20
C THR A 17 18.29 -5.52 -6.30
N SER A 18 18.04 -4.76 -7.38
CA SER A 18 16.73 -4.13 -7.60
C SER A 18 15.60 -5.15 -7.65
N ILE A 19 15.81 -6.29 -8.33
CA ILE A 19 14.82 -7.36 -8.43
C ILE A 19 14.52 -7.94 -7.05
N THR A 20 15.55 -8.41 -6.34
CA THR A 20 15.38 -9.01 -5.02
C THR A 20 14.68 -8.07 -4.04
N ASP A 21 15.06 -6.79 -4.04
CA ASP A 21 14.46 -5.81 -3.13
C ASP A 21 12.99 -5.50 -3.49
N MET A 22 12.65 -5.39 -4.78
CA MET A 22 11.25 -5.19 -5.18
C MET A 22 10.39 -6.44 -4.90
N GLU A 23 10.91 -7.64 -5.16
CA GLU A 23 10.22 -8.91 -4.88
C GLU A 23 9.91 -9.09 -3.40
N LEU A 24 10.74 -8.53 -2.51
CA LEU A 24 10.48 -8.51 -1.07
C LEU A 24 9.55 -7.36 -0.65
N ALA A 25 9.64 -6.19 -1.30
CA ALA A 25 8.84 -5.02 -0.95
C ALA A 25 7.35 -5.19 -1.27
N ILE A 26 7.02 -5.85 -2.39
CA ILE A 26 5.63 -6.07 -2.82
C ILE A 26 4.82 -6.89 -1.80
N PRO A 27 5.24 -8.10 -1.38
CA PRO A 27 4.48 -8.89 -0.42
C PRO A 27 4.44 -8.22 0.96
N GLU A 28 5.49 -7.48 1.35
CA GLU A 28 5.47 -6.66 2.58
C GLU A 28 4.37 -5.61 2.50
N TYR A 29 4.29 -4.84 1.39
CA TYR A 29 3.23 -3.87 1.17
C TYR A 29 1.83 -4.51 1.21
N LEU A 30 1.64 -5.62 0.48
CA LEU A 30 0.33 -6.30 0.41
C LEU A 30 -0.11 -6.80 1.79
N LYS A 31 0.81 -7.37 2.56
CA LYS A 31 0.54 -7.78 3.93
C LYS A 31 0.09 -6.60 4.79
N THR A 32 0.81 -5.49 4.77
CA THR A 32 0.44 -4.30 5.57
C THR A 32 -0.87 -3.68 5.08
N TYR A 33 -1.16 -3.74 3.78
CA TYR A 33 -2.43 -3.31 3.22
C TYR A 33 -3.60 -4.17 3.73
N ASP A 34 -3.44 -5.49 3.75
CA ASP A 34 -4.44 -6.41 4.29
C ASP A 34 -4.65 -6.19 5.81
N GLU A 35 -3.57 -5.97 6.56
CA GLU A 35 -3.63 -5.61 7.98
C GLU A 35 -4.39 -4.29 8.21
N CYS A 36 -4.17 -3.27 7.36
CA CYS A 36 -4.89 -2.00 7.41
C CYS A 36 -6.40 -2.18 7.17
N ILE A 37 -6.77 -2.94 6.12
CA ILE A 37 -8.18 -3.22 5.82
C ILE A 37 -8.85 -3.98 6.96
N ALA A 38 -8.16 -4.98 7.53
CA ALA A 38 -8.66 -5.76 8.66
C ALA A 38 -8.86 -4.89 9.90
N ALA A 39 -7.95 -3.94 10.16
CA ALA A 39 -8.08 -3.01 11.27
C ALA A 39 -9.31 -2.08 11.15
N CYS A 40 -9.80 -1.82 9.94
CA CYS A 40 -11.00 -1.03 9.72
C CYS A 40 -12.32 -1.73 10.09
N GLU A 41 -12.34 -3.06 10.24
CA GLU A 41 -13.57 -3.83 10.51
C GLU A 41 -13.91 -3.94 12.02
N GLY A 42 -13.26 -3.15 12.86
CA GLY A 42 -13.46 -3.15 14.31
C GLY A 42 -14.85 -2.68 14.77
N SER A 43 -15.18 -2.96 16.03
CA SER A 43 -16.44 -2.51 16.63
C SER A 43 -16.52 -0.99 16.73
N ARG A 44 -17.66 -0.43 16.37
CA ARG A 44 -17.98 1.00 16.51
C ARG A 44 -18.34 1.35 17.96
N GLU A 45 -17.82 2.47 18.46
CA GLU A 45 -18.41 3.15 19.62
C GLU A 45 -19.72 3.83 19.20
N VAL A 46 -20.84 3.41 19.79
CA VAL A 46 -22.14 4.01 19.52
C VAL A 46 -22.19 5.39 20.19
N LYS A 47 -21.85 6.43 19.43
CA LYS A 47 -21.88 7.83 19.89
C LYS A 47 -23.27 8.44 19.85
N GLU A 48 -24.11 7.96 18.94
CA GLU A 48 -25.49 8.41 18.77
C GLU A 48 -26.44 7.23 18.71
N PHE A 49 -27.54 7.31 19.45
CA PHE A 49 -28.57 6.29 19.41
C PHE A 49 -29.48 6.55 18.20
N LYS A 50 -29.17 5.90 17.08
CA LYS A 50 -29.98 5.89 15.86
C LYS A 50 -30.84 4.63 15.79
N ASP A 51 -31.89 4.67 14.97
CA ASP A 51 -32.62 3.46 14.60
C ASP A 51 -31.68 2.41 14.02
N PHE A 52 -32.06 1.13 14.15
CA PHE A 52 -31.21 -0.02 13.82
C PHE A 52 -30.58 0.04 12.42
N TYR A 53 -31.40 0.26 11.39
CA TYR A 53 -30.92 0.27 10.00
C TYR A 53 -29.98 1.46 9.69
N PRO A 54 -30.30 2.72 10.05
CA PRO A 54 -29.37 3.83 9.93
C PRO A 54 -28.04 3.61 10.67
N SER A 55 -28.08 3.02 11.88
CA SER A 55 -26.87 2.74 12.66
C SER A 55 -25.93 1.77 11.96
N ILE A 56 -26.50 0.71 11.36
CA ILE A 56 -25.74 -0.25 10.54
C ILE A 56 -25.17 0.41 9.29
N ALA A 57 -25.99 1.15 8.55
CA ALA A 57 -25.55 1.81 7.32
C ALA A 57 -24.39 2.79 7.57
N GLU A 58 -24.47 3.56 8.65
CA GLU A 58 -23.41 4.47 9.05
C GLU A 58 -22.13 3.73 9.44
N HIS A 59 -22.22 2.64 10.20
CA HIS A 59 -21.06 1.82 10.53
C HIS A 59 -20.37 1.28 9.27
N TYR A 60 -21.11 0.74 8.30
CA TYR A 60 -20.52 0.30 7.04
C TYR A 60 -19.89 1.45 6.24
N ALA A 61 -20.48 2.63 6.26
CA ALA A 61 -19.90 3.81 5.63
C ALA A 61 -18.57 4.22 6.29
N GLU A 62 -18.50 4.21 7.63
CA GLU A 62 -17.27 4.46 8.40
C GLU A 62 -16.17 3.44 8.05
N VAL A 63 -16.52 2.15 8.02
CA VAL A 63 -15.60 1.06 7.64
C VAL A 63 -15.07 1.27 6.22
N LEU A 64 -15.94 1.57 5.24
CA LEU A 64 -15.54 1.82 3.86
C LEU A 64 -14.63 3.06 3.74
N GLN A 65 -14.95 4.14 4.45
CA GLN A 65 -14.12 5.35 4.48
C GLN A 65 -12.72 5.08 5.06
N CYS A 66 -12.60 4.20 6.05
CA CYS A 66 -11.32 3.75 6.58
C CYS A 66 -10.53 2.96 5.53
N LYS A 67 -11.15 1.95 4.91
CA LYS A 67 -10.48 1.07 3.92
C LYS A 67 -9.91 1.84 2.73
N VAL A 68 -10.62 2.85 2.23
CA VAL A 68 -10.18 3.69 1.09
C VAL A 68 -8.89 4.46 1.41
N LYS A 69 -8.60 4.74 2.69
CA LYS A 69 -7.39 5.48 3.07
C LYS A 69 -6.13 4.62 3.11
N CYS A 70 -6.27 3.29 3.25
CA CYS A 70 -5.14 2.38 3.44
C CYS A 70 -4.04 2.53 2.37
N GLU A 71 -4.40 2.63 1.09
CA GLU A 71 -3.41 2.81 0.02
C GLU A 71 -2.63 4.13 0.18
N SER A 72 -3.32 5.23 0.50
CA SER A 72 -2.71 6.55 0.65
C SER A 72 -1.81 6.66 1.88
N GLU A 73 -2.16 5.98 2.98
CA GLU A 73 -1.37 5.98 4.21
C GLU A 73 -0.11 5.10 4.09
N LEU A 74 -0.16 4.05 3.26
CA LEU A 74 0.96 3.14 3.02
C LEU A 74 1.89 3.59 1.90
N THR A 75 1.48 4.58 1.10
CA THR A 75 2.31 5.12 0.01
C THR A 75 3.43 6.00 0.56
N PRO A 76 4.71 5.68 0.33
CA PRO A 76 5.81 6.47 0.86
C PRO A 76 5.92 7.83 0.16
N VAL A 77 6.30 8.84 0.93
CA VAL A 77 6.70 10.16 0.42
C VAL A 77 8.19 10.15 0.12
N ILE A 78 8.57 10.41 -1.13
CA ILE A 78 9.97 10.46 -1.57
C ILE A 78 10.25 11.86 -2.11
N GLY A 79 11.21 12.56 -1.51
CA GLY A 79 11.59 13.92 -1.93
C GLY A 79 10.46 14.94 -1.84
N GLY A 80 9.46 14.71 -0.98
CA GLY A 80 8.29 15.56 -0.82
C GLY A 80 7.10 15.23 -1.74
N PHE A 81 7.21 14.21 -2.58
CA PHE A 81 6.15 13.77 -3.48
C PHE A 81 5.69 12.35 -3.15
N PHE A 82 4.38 12.10 -3.27
CA PHE A 82 3.82 10.75 -3.19
C PHE A 82 4.14 9.98 -4.46
N VAL A 83 4.48 8.70 -4.32
CA VAL A 83 4.61 7.81 -5.46
C VAL A 83 3.20 7.37 -5.88
N GLU A 84 2.62 8.03 -6.88
CA GLU A 84 1.32 7.63 -7.42
C GLU A 84 1.34 6.18 -7.91
N LYS A 85 0.27 5.43 -7.62
CA LYS A 85 0.12 4.02 -8.02
C LYS A 85 1.29 3.15 -7.56
N PHE A 86 1.65 3.26 -6.27
CA PHE A 86 2.87 2.71 -5.68
C PHE A 86 3.16 1.25 -6.07
N VAL A 87 2.16 0.36 -5.98
CA VAL A 87 2.31 -1.06 -6.37
C VAL A 87 2.58 -1.22 -7.86
N ALA A 88 1.89 -0.47 -8.71
CA ALA A 88 2.14 -0.49 -10.15
C ALA A 88 3.55 0.01 -10.47
N THR A 89 4.05 1.02 -9.75
CA THR A 89 5.44 1.48 -9.87
C THR A 89 6.44 0.38 -9.49
N MET A 90 6.18 -0.39 -8.43
CA MET A 90 7.04 -1.54 -8.07
C MET A 90 7.11 -2.58 -9.19
N TYR A 91 5.95 -2.95 -9.77
CA TYR A 91 5.91 -3.87 -10.91
C TYR A 91 6.56 -3.30 -12.17
N HIS A 92 6.44 -1.99 -12.41
CA HIS A 92 7.12 -1.32 -13.51
C HIS A 92 8.65 -1.47 -13.39
N TYR A 93 9.21 -1.18 -12.21
CA TYR A 93 10.64 -1.39 -11.95
C TYR A 93 11.05 -2.86 -12.14
N LEU A 94 10.27 -3.82 -11.64
CA LEU A 94 10.54 -5.25 -11.84
C LEU A 94 10.58 -5.61 -13.32
N GLN A 95 9.56 -5.23 -14.09
CA GLN A 95 9.46 -5.52 -15.52
C GLN A 95 10.73 -5.07 -16.26
N PHE A 96 11.16 -3.81 -16.04
CA PHE A 96 12.36 -3.29 -16.69
C PHE A 96 13.65 -3.92 -16.16
N ALA A 97 13.74 -4.18 -14.84
CA ALA A 97 14.92 -4.78 -14.24
C ALA A 97 15.16 -6.21 -14.76
N TYR A 98 14.11 -7.02 -14.92
CA TYR A 98 14.23 -8.33 -15.56
C TYR A 98 14.66 -8.22 -17.02
N TYR A 99 14.03 -7.32 -17.79
CA TYR A 99 14.38 -7.11 -19.19
C TYR A 99 15.85 -6.68 -19.37
N LYS A 100 16.38 -5.85 -18.48
CA LYS A 100 17.79 -5.38 -18.51
C LYS A 100 18.81 -6.40 -18.00
N ARG A 101 18.34 -7.45 -17.31
CA ARG A 101 19.20 -8.53 -16.81
C ARG A 101 19.50 -9.57 -17.90
N GLU A 102 18.63 -9.67 -18.91
CA GLU A 102 18.84 -10.44 -20.15
C GLU A 102 19.77 -9.70 -21.11
#